data_AF-A0A972S0T1-F1
#
_entry.id   AF-A0A972S0T1-F1
#
_cell.length_a   1.000
_cell.length_b   1.000
_cell.length_c   1.000
_cell.angle_alpha   90.00
_cell.angle_beta   90.00
_cell.angle_gamma   90.00
#
_symmetry.space_group_name_H-M   'P 1'
#
loop_
_entity.id
_entity.type
_entity.pdbx_description
1 polymer ?
#
loop_
_entity_poly.entity_id
_entity_poly.type
_entity_poly.pdbx_seq_one_letter_code
_entity_poly.pdbx_strand_id
1 'polypeptide(L)'
;MRFGLVLIALLVLTGCSGAPELPEVDFLSPTTAKIIYKGREYVLEKDAPPPEGFPFPYRFEDDGDLDLKIGGKWIEFDNPFDIELKTPKLFKRSKKAKTLGYKKKTLRRSKRSRRR
;
A
#
# COMPACT_ATOMS: atom_id res chain seq x y z
N MET A 1 -4.68 -17.37 -63.57
CA MET A 1 -3.84 -17.47 -62.35
C MET A 1 -4.60 -16.79 -61.22
N ARG A 2 -5.08 -17.54 -60.24
CA ARG A 2 -5.94 -17.03 -59.15
C ARG A 2 -5.03 -16.56 -58.01
N PHE A 3 -4.90 -15.25 -57.83
CA PHE A 3 -4.20 -14.68 -56.69
C PHE A 3 -5.06 -14.85 -55.45
N GLY A 4 -4.66 -15.79 -54.60
CA GLY A 4 -5.23 -15.99 -53.27
C GLY A 4 -4.96 -14.76 -52.42
N LEU A 5 -6.04 -14.10 -52.03
CA LEU A 5 -6.03 -12.94 -51.16
C LEU A 5 -5.74 -13.44 -49.73
N VAL A 6 -4.47 -13.39 -49.33
CA VAL A 6 -4.03 -13.74 -47.97
C VAL A 6 -4.52 -12.64 -47.03
N LEU A 7 -5.63 -12.92 -46.34
CA LEU A 7 -6.18 -12.07 -45.29
C LEU A 7 -5.23 -12.15 -44.08
N ILE A 8 -4.30 -11.21 -43.99
CA ILE A 8 -3.45 -11.03 -42.80
C ILE A 8 -4.36 -10.53 -41.68
N ALA A 9 -4.80 -11.46 -40.82
CA ALA A 9 -5.52 -11.15 -39.60
C ALA A 9 -4.58 -10.43 -38.63
N LEU A 10 -4.60 -9.10 -38.67
CA LEU A 10 -3.98 -8.23 -37.67
C LEU A 10 -4.79 -8.36 -36.37
N LEU A 11 -4.44 -9.37 -35.57
CA LEU A 11 -4.91 -9.55 -34.20
C LEU A 11 -4.25 -8.47 -33.34
N VAL A 12 -4.84 -7.28 -33.36
CA VAL A 12 -4.51 -6.22 -32.40
C VAL A 12 -4.97 -6.71 -31.04
N LEU A 13 -4.04 -7.28 -30.25
CA LEU A 13 -4.21 -7.43 -28.81
C LEU A 13 -4.34 -6.02 -28.22
N THR A 14 -5.56 -5.51 -28.17
CA THR A 14 -5.89 -4.29 -27.44
C THR A 14 -5.51 -4.51 -25.98
N GLY A 15 -4.53 -3.73 -25.55
CA GLY A 15 -3.92 -3.81 -24.22
C GLY A 15 -4.97 -3.92 -23.13
N CYS A 16 -4.79 -4.92 -22.28
CA CYS A 16 -5.48 -5.00 -21.00
C CYS A 16 -5.05 -3.76 -20.20
N SER A 17 -5.86 -2.70 -20.28
CA SER A 17 -5.78 -1.52 -19.41
C SER A 17 -6.35 -1.90 -18.04
N GLY A 18 -5.77 -2.94 -17.44
CA GLY A 18 -6.01 -3.34 -16.06
C GLY A 18 -4.99 -2.63 -15.20
N ALA A 19 -5.41 -2.13 -14.04
CA ALA A 19 -4.47 -1.65 -13.02
C ALA A 19 -3.34 -2.68 -12.84
N PRO A 20 -2.09 -2.24 -12.61
CA PRO A 20 -0.98 -3.18 -12.41
C PRO A 20 -1.35 -4.14 -11.28
N GLU A 21 -1.35 -5.43 -11.60
CA GLU A 21 -1.61 -6.49 -10.64
C GLU A 21 -0.63 -6.36 -9.48
N LEU A 22 -1.16 -6.26 -8.26
CA LEU A 22 -0.35 -6.15 -7.06
C LEU A 22 0.07 -7.56 -6.62
N PRO A 23 1.33 -7.74 -6.21
CA PRO A 23 1.77 -8.98 -5.61
C PRO A 23 1.13 -9.17 -4.23
N GLU A 24 0.93 -10.42 -3.85
CA GLU A 24 0.62 -10.78 -2.47
C GLU A 24 1.93 -10.81 -1.67
N VAL A 25 1.90 -10.27 -0.45
CA VAL A 25 3.08 -10.14 0.42
C VAL A 25 2.75 -10.72 1.78
N ASP A 26 3.49 -11.74 2.17
CA ASP A 26 3.45 -12.35 3.50
C ASP A 26 4.81 -12.17 4.17
N PHE A 27 4.85 -11.52 5.33
CA PHE A 27 6.08 -11.46 6.11
C PHE A 27 6.33 -12.79 6.80
N LEU A 28 7.54 -13.33 6.68
CA LEU A 28 8.00 -14.51 7.40
C LEU A 28 8.80 -14.13 8.66
N SER A 29 9.45 -12.96 8.62
CA SER A 29 10.24 -12.40 9.73
C SER A 29 10.32 -10.86 9.59
N PRO A 30 10.90 -10.14 10.57
CA PRO A 30 11.18 -8.71 10.46
C PRO A 30 12.01 -8.32 9.21
N THR A 31 12.81 -9.23 8.68
CA THR A 31 13.76 -8.97 7.58
C THR A 31 13.51 -9.85 6.36
N THR A 32 12.42 -10.62 6.35
CA THR A 32 12.11 -11.60 5.31
C THR A 32 10.64 -11.51 4.91
N ALA A 33 10.39 -11.34 3.61
CA ALA A 33 9.06 -11.29 3.04
C ALA A 33 8.93 -12.26 1.86
N LYS A 34 7.84 -13.02 1.83
CA LYS A 34 7.44 -13.90 0.74
C LYS A 34 6.47 -13.14 -0.16
N ILE A 35 6.79 -13.08 -1.45
CA ILE A 35 6.05 -12.37 -2.48
C ILE A 35 5.49 -13.37 -3.46
N ILE A 36 4.16 -13.35 -3.68
CA ILE A 36 3.51 -14.16 -4.70
C ILE A 36 3.08 -13.22 -5.83
N TYR A 37 3.63 -13.44 -7.03
CA TYR A 37 3.33 -12.63 -8.20
C TYR A 37 3.22 -13.49 -9.46
N LYS A 38 2.08 -13.40 -10.17
CA LYS A 38 1.79 -14.19 -11.39
C LYS A 38 2.01 -15.71 -11.19
N GLY A 39 1.62 -16.22 -10.02
CA GLY A 39 1.78 -17.64 -9.66
C GLY A 39 3.20 -18.08 -9.36
N ARG A 40 4.16 -17.15 -9.21
CA ARG A 40 5.52 -17.43 -8.75
C ARG A 40 5.73 -16.88 -7.36
N GLU A 41 6.43 -17.65 -6.55
CA GLU A 41 6.86 -17.26 -5.21
C GLU A 41 8.30 -16.76 -5.25
N TYR A 42 8.55 -15.65 -4.56
CA TYR A 42 9.86 -15.05 -4.37
C TYR A 42 10.05 -14.79 -2.88
N VAL A 43 11.24 -15.06 -2.36
CA VAL A 43 11.61 -14.71 -0.99
C VAL A 43 12.58 -13.54 -1.05
N LEU A 44 12.20 -12.43 -0.45
CA LEU A 44 13.02 -11.24 -0.30
C LEU A 44 13.59 -11.19 1.11
N GLU A 45 14.88 -10.90 1.22
CA GLU A 45 15.56 -10.66 2.49
C GLU A 45 16.24 -9.29 2.45
N LYS A 46 16.29 -8.60 3.61
CA LYS A 46 16.85 -7.24 3.74
C LYS A 46 18.29 -7.14 3.25
N ASP A 47 19.12 -8.11 3.60
CA ASP A 47 20.56 -8.08 3.34
C ASP A 47 21.00 -9.05 2.22
N ALA A 48 20.04 -9.68 1.52
CA ALA A 48 20.33 -10.59 0.42
C ALA A 48 20.09 -9.92 -0.94
N PRO A 49 20.80 -10.36 -1.99
CA PRO A 49 20.48 -9.94 -3.34
C PRO A 49 19.05 -10.36 -3.73
N PRO A 50 18.39 -9.60 -4.62
CA PRO A 50 17.09 -9.98 -5.16
C PRO A 50 17.10 -11.40 -5.75
N PRO A 51 16.05 -12.21 -5.53
CA PRO A 51 15.94 -13.51 -6.18
C PRO A 51 15.86 -13.37 -7.69
N GLU A 52 16.40 -14.36 -8.40
CA GLU A 52 16.50 -14.33 -9.85
C GLU A 52 15.12 -14.18 -10.52
N GLY A 53 15.01 -13.24 -11.46
CA GLY A 53 13.77 -12.98 -12.20
C GLY A 53 12.71 -12.19 -11.42
N PHE A 54 13.01 -11.69 -10.21
CA PHE A 54 12.11 -10.79 -9.50
C PHE A 54 11.93 -9.47 -10.27
N PRO A 55 10.69 -9.08 -10.62
CA PRO A 55 10.46 -7.99 -11.58
C PRO A 55 10.39 -6.60 -10.95
N PHE A 56 10.45 -6.47 -9.63
CA PHE A 56 10.24 -5.21 -8.93
C PHE A 56 11.49 -4.74 -8.20
N PRO A 57 11.86 -3.45 -8.32
CA PRO A 57 12.76 -2.83 -7.36
C PRO A 57 12.12 -2.84 -5.97
N TYR A 58 12.92 -3.12 -4.94
CA TYR A 58 12.46 -3.10 -3.55
C TYR A 58 13.48 -2.46 -2.61
N ARG A 59 13.01 -2.08 -1.42
CA ARG A 59 13.84 -1.75 -0.26
C ARG A 59 13.12 -2.19 1.01
N PHE A 60 13.88 -2.62 2.00
CA PHE A 60 13.39 -2.75 3.37
C PHE A 60 13.70 -1.46 4.13
N GLU A 61 12.73 -0.94 4.85
CA GLU A 61 12.91 0.20 5.76
C GLU A 61 13.61 -0.26 7.06
N ASP A 62 13.95 0.70 7.92
CA ASP A 62 14.66 0.42 9.18
C ASP A 62 13.76 -0.27 10.21
N ASP A 63 12.46 0.00 10.16
CA ASP A 63 11.41 -0.65 10.96
C ASP A 63 10.98 -2.01 10.41
N GLY A 64 11.52 -2.43 9.27
CA GLY A 64 11.24 -3.71 8.64
C GLY A 64 10.08 -3.70 7.65
N ASP A 65 9.47 -2.54 7.39
CA ASP A 65 8.47 -2.40 6.33
C ASP A 65 9.10 -2.63 4.95
N LEU A 66 8.31 -3.17 4.01
CA LEU A 66 8.76 -3.49 2.66
C LEU A 66 8.16 -2.52 1.64
N ASP A 67 9.03 -1.87 0.88
CA ASP A 67 8.65 -0.97 -0.19
C ASP A 67 8.91 -1.62 -1.56
N LEU A 68 7.87 -1.77 -2.37
CA LEU A 68 7.97 -2.27 -3.76
C LEU A 68 7.65 -1.16 -4.77
N LYS A 69 8.47 -1.04 -5.82
CA LYS A 69 8.20 -0.11 -6.92
C LYS A 69 7.41 -0.79 -8.04
N ILE A 70 6.11 -0.53 -8.09
CA ILE A 70 5.16 -1.14 -9.02
C ILE A 70 4.54 -0.06 -9.91
N GLY A 71 4.69 -0.19 -11.24
CA GLY A 71 4.15 0.80 -12.18
C GLY A 71 4.70 2.22 -11.96
N GLY A 72 5.94 2.33 -11.49
CA GLY A 72 6.59 3.61 -11.20
C GLY A 72 6.23 4.24 -9.84
N LYS A 73 5.35 3.62 -9.05
CA LYS A 73 4.95 4.07 -7.71
C LYS A 73 5.54 3.17 -6.64
N TRP A 74 5.95 3.75 -5.52
CA TRP A 74 6.31 3.00 -4.33
C TRP A 74 5.04 2.61 -3.57
N ILE A 75 4.96 1.33 -3.20
CA ILE A 75 3.87 0.74 -2.43
C ILE A 75 4.51 0.09 -1.21
N GLU A 76 4.09 0.57 -0.04
CA GLU A 76 4.55 0.15 1.28
C GLU A 76 3.69 -1.02 1.77
N PHE A 77 4.35 -2.01 2.37
CA PHE A 77 3.74 -3.16 3.00
C PHE A 77 4.18 -3.19 4.47
N ASP A 78 3.21 -3.00 5.37
CA ASP A 78 3.44 -2.96 6.81
C ASP A 78 3.88 -4.34 7.33
N ASN A 79 4.98 -4.37 8.07
CA ASN A 79 5.49 -5.56 8.72
C ASN A 79 4.66 -5.89 9.99
N PRO A 80 4.08 -7.10 10.11
CA PRO A 80 3.33 -7.52 11.29
C PRO A 80 4.23 -7.85 12.50
N PHE A 81 5.52 -8.10 12.30
CA PHE A 81 6.48 -8.41 13.37
C PHE A 81 7.05 -7.17 14.06
N ASP A 82 6.78 -5.96 13.54
CA ASP A 82 7.04 -4.70 14.23
C ASP A 82 6.08 -4.53 15.42
N ILE A 83 6.35 -5.31 16.47
CA ILE A 83 5.65 -5.28 17.76
C ILE A 83 6.36 -4.31 18.71
N GLU A 84 7.60 -3.91 18.41
CA GLU A 84 8.36 -2.93 19.18
C GLU A 84 8.15 -1.52 18.62
N LEU A 85 7.13 -0.83 19.16
CA LEU A 85 6.82 0.62 19.04
C LEU A 85 5.52 0.99 18.29
N LYS A 86 4.62 0.05 18.00
CA LYS A 86 3.23 0.40 17.62
C LYS A 86 2.44 0.91 18.83
N THR A 87 2.75 2.14 19.27
CA THR A 87 1.67 3.00 19.78
C THR A 87 0.55 2.98 18.73
N PRO A 88 -0.72 2.82 19.12
CA PRO A 88 -1.80 2.68 18.15
C PRO A 88 -1.81 3.94 17.27
N LYS A 89 -1.36 3.82 16.01
CA LYS A 89 -1.54 4.84 14.97
C LYS A 89 -3.06 5.00 14.82
N LEU A 90 -3.64 5.97 15.52
CA LEU A 90 -5.02 6.39 15.36
C LEU A 90 -5.24 6.62 13.86
N PHE A 91 -6.03 5.74 13.24
CA PHE A 91 -6.45 5.85 11.85
C PHE A 91 -6.90 7.29 11.56
N LYS A 92 -6.03 8.08 10.92
CA LYS A 92 -6.42 9.36 10.33
C LYS A 92 -7.26 9.04 9.09
N ARG A 93 -8.56 8.83 9.32
CA ARG A 93 -9.57 8.93 8.26
C ARG A 93 -9.35 10.25 7.53
N SER A 94 -9.00 10.15 6.26
CA SER A 94 -8.85 11.25 5.32
C SER A 94 -10.07 12.18 5.36
N LYS A 95 -9.78 13.48 5.38
CA LYS A 95 -10.69 14.62 5.49
C LYS A 95 -11.91 14.49 4.57
N LYS A 96 -13.11 14.50 5.14
CA LYS A 96 -14.31 15.04 4.48
C LYS A 96 -14.59 16.41 5.08
N ALA A 97 -14.22 17.45 4.35
CA ALA A 97 -14.51 18.84 4.71
C ALA A 97 -16.03 19.03 4.84
N LYS A 98 -16.50 19.41 6.03
CA LYS A 98 -17.80 20.06 6.22
C LYS A 98 -17.67 21.17 7.27
N THR A 99 -17.60 22.38 6.72
CA THR A 99 -18.22 23.63 7.18
C THR A 99 -17.91 24.13 8.60
N LEU A 100 -17.21 25.27 8.63
CA LEU A 100 -17.02 26.15 9.78
C LEU A 100 -18.37 26.52 10.44
N GLY A 101 -18.74 25.81 11.49
CA GLY A 101 -19.79 26.20 12.43
C GLY A 101 -19.20 26.99 13.60
N TYR A 102 -18.88 28.26 13.39
CA TYR A 102 -18.62 29.19 14.50
C TYR A 102 -19.91 29.36 15.32
N LYS A 103 -19.93 28.90 16.58
CA LYS A 103 -20.54 29.69 17.68
C LYS A 103 -20.02 29.28 19.05
N LYS A 104 -19.16 30.16 19.55
CA LYS A 104 -18.61 30.26 20.90
C LYS A 104 -19.71 30.76 21.86
N LYS A 105 -19.78 30.19 23.07
CA LYS A 105 -19.93 30.87 24.39
C LYS A 105 -20.86 30.09 25.34
N THR A 106 -20.26 29.33 26.26
CA THR A 106 -20.76 29.23 27.63
C THR A 106 -19.62 29.61 28.56
N LEU A 107 -19.66 30.85 29.02
CA LEU A 107 -18.80 31.35 30.09
C LEU A 107 -19.69 31.63 31.30
N ARG A 108 -19.14 31.35 32.48
CA ARG A 108 -19.53 31.77 33.85
C ARG A 108 -20.34 30.69 34.59
N ARG A 109 -19.68 29.79 35.31
CA ARG A 109 -18.97 29.96 36.60
C ARG A 109 -19.96 30.16 37.76
N SER A 110 -20.15 29.05 38.48
CA SER A 110 -20.59 28.88 39.87
C SER A 110 -20.42 30.12 40.76
N LYS A 111 -21.49 30.46 41.49
CA LYS A 111 -21.38 30.92 42.87
C LYS A 111 -22.41 30.21 43.75
N ARG A 112 -21.88 29.23 44.47
CA ARG A 112 -22.35 28.74 45.77
C ARG A 112 -22.66 29.93 46.69
N SER A 113 -23.87 30.02 47.22
CA SER A 113 -24.19 30.87 48.37
C SER A 113 -25.02 30.08 49.36
N ARG A 114 -24.39 29.72 50.48
CA ARG A 114 -25.05 29.31 51.73
C ARG A 114 -25.95 30.43 52.24
N ARG A 115 -27.13 30.08 52.76
CA ARG A 115 -27.83 30.67 53.93
C ARG A 115 -29.13 29.88 54.10
N ARG A 116 -29.18 29.03 55.12
CA ARG A 116 -29.87 29.20 56.41
C ARG A 116 -31.29 28.69 56.31
#